data_AF-A0A4R3KJU1-F1
#
_entry.id   AF-A0A4R3KJU1-F1
#
_cell.length_a   1.000
_cell.length_b   1.000
_cell.length_c   1.000
_cell.angle_alpha   90.00
_cell.angle_beta   90.00
_cell.angle_gamma   90.00
#
_symmetry.space_group_name_H-M   'P 1'
#
loop_
_entity.id
_entity.type
_entity.pdbx_description
1 polymer ?
#
loop_
_entity_poly.entity_id
_entity_poly.type
_entity_poly.pdbx_seq_one_letter_code
_entity_poly.pdbx_strand_id
1 'polypeptide(L)'
;MKKESPYNEAQLLGIWEQIGQRNYWIRQAIDPPFDKTQLIKCDTLEDLQLSLQQTAWCLGQGFYYQQLCFINQISGGDEWLTIKDDYAFESISFARVIEAGKFEGLIERLLKASKNQCLRLHY
;
A
#
# COMPACT_ATOMS: atom_id res chain seq x y z
N MET A 1 12.69 -22.08 7.95
CA MET A 1 11.59 -22.43 7.04
C MET A 1 10.86 -21.16 6.67
N LYS A 2 10.95 -20.70 5.40
CA LYS A 2 10.08 -19.63 4.91
C LYS A 2 8.66 -20.21 4.88
N LYS A 3 7.76 -19.72 5.73
CA LYS A 3 6.33 -20.06 5.60
C LYS A 3 5.90 -19.56 4.24
N GLU A 4 5.38 -20.44 3.39
CA GLU A 4 4.67 -19.99 2.19
C GLU A 4 3.58 -19.02 2.62
N SER A 5 3.55 -17.85 2.00
CA SER A 5 2.49 -16.88 2.21
C SER A 5 1.16 -17.58 1.87
N PRO A 6 0.15 -17.57 2.74
CA PRO A 6 -1.16 -18.15 2.42
C PRO A 6 -1.88 -17.37 1.31
N TYR A 7 -1.30 -16.27 0.84
CA TYR A 7 -1.86 -15.39 -0.17
C TYR A 7 -1.21 -15.64 -1.53
N ASN A 8 -2.05 -15.75 -2.55
CA ASN A 8 -1.60 -15.80 -3.93
C ASN A 8 -1.20 -14.38 -4.39
N GLU A 9 0.09 -14.08 -4.34
CA GLU A 9 0.66 -12.78 -4.71
C GLU A 9 0.25 -12.34 -6.13
N ALA A 10 0.28 -13.25 -7.10
CA ALA A 10 -0.09 -12.95 -8.48
C ALA A 10 -1.58 -12.55 -8.59
N GLN A 11 -2.45 -13.19 -7.80
CA GLN A 11 -3.86 -12.82 -7.71
C GLN A 11 -4.04 -11.45 -7.07
N LEU A 12 -3.33 -11.17 -5.97
CA LEU A 12 -3.42 -9.89 -5.26
C LEU A 12 -2.95 -8.72 -6.13
N LEU A 13 -1.85 -8.86 -6.86
CA LEU A 13 -1.36 -7.84 -7.79
C LEU A 13 -2.43 -7.45 -8.83
N GLY A 14 -3.15 -8.43 -9.39
CA GLY A 14 -4.25 -8.16 -10.31
C GLY A 14 -5.45 -7.45 -9.65
N ILE A 15 -5.75 -7.78 -8.40
CA ILE A 15 -6.82 -7.11 -7.63
C ILE A 15 -6.42 -5.66 -7.33
N TRP A 16 -5.19 -5.43 -6.87
CA TRP A 16 -4.68 -4.10 -6.52
C TRP A 16 -4.60 -3.19 -7.73
N GLU A 17 -4.20 -3.72 -8.89
CA GLU A 17 -4.29 -3.01 -10.17
C GLU A 17 -5.71 -2.55 -10.48
N GLN A 18 -6.71 -3.44 -10.36
CA GLN A 18 -8.12 -3.08 -10.58
C GLN A 18 -8.61 -2.01 -9.60
N ILE A 19 -8.21 -2.10 -8.33
CA ILE A 19 -8.56 -1.09 -7.31
C ILE A 19 -7.92 0.26 -7.66
N GLY A 20 -6.63 0.29 -7.99
CA GLY A 20 -5.94 1.52 -8.38
C GLY A 20 -6.51 2.15 -9.66
N GLN A 21 -6.83 1.36 -10.68
CA GLN A 21 -7.47 1.84 -11.92
C GLN A 21 -8.89 2.40 -11.70
N ARG A 22 -9.59 1.96 -10.64
CA ARG A 22 -10.90 2.52 -10.24
C ARG A 22 -10.76 3.79 -9.39
N ASN A 23 -9.63 3.99 -8.73
CA ASN A 23 -9.38 5.21 -7.96
C ASN A 23 -9.12 6.40 -8.89
N TYR A 24 -9.87 7.49 -8.69
CA TYR A 24 -9.82 8.67 -9.56
C TYR A 24 -8.43 9.29 -9.65
N TRP A 25 -7.67 9.31 -8.56
CA TRP A 25 -6.36 9.96 -8.49
C TRP A 25 -5.26 9.08 -9.08
N ILE A 26 -5.30 7.78 -8.82
CA ILE A 26 -4.26 6.83 -9.28
C ILE A 26 -4.37 6.59 -10.79
N ARG A 27 -5.58 6.44 -11.33
CA ARG A 27 -5.78 6.19 -12.77
C ARG A 27 -5.33 7.32 -13.69
N GLN A 28 -5.03 8.50 -13.12
CA GLN A 28 -4.53 9.66 -13.85
C GLN A 28 -2.99 9.64 -13.99
N ALA A 29 -2.30 8.58 -13.56
CA ALA A 29 -0.87 8.45 -13.77
C ALA A 29 -0.62 8.32 -15.28
N ILE A 30 0.37 9.05 -15.79
CA ILE A 30 0.63 9.14 -17.24
C ILE A 30 2.09 8.89 -17.63
N ASP A 31 3.01 8.82 -16.67
CA ASP A 31 4.43 8.61 -16.94
C ASP A 31 5.10 7.84 -15.78
N PRO A 32 4.92 6.51 -15.72
CA PRO A 32 4.08 5.69 -16.61
C PRO A 32 2.59 5.69 -16.19
N PRO A 33 1.67 5.20 -17.04
CA PRO A 33 0.33 4.82 -16.62
C PRO A 33 0.35 3.77 -15.51
N PHE A 34 -0.62 3.86 -14.60
CA PHE A 34 -0.69 2.91 -13.49
C PHE A 34 -1.13 1.52 -13.96
N ASP A 35 -0.26 0.53 -13.69
CA ASP A 35 -0.54 -0.90 -13.77
C ASP A 35 0.20 -1.64 -12.64
N LYS A 36 0.01 -2.95 -12.52
CA LYS A 36 0.67 -3.74 -11.45
C LYS A 36 2.20 -3.74 -11.50
N THR A 37 2.82 -3.36 -12.61
CA THR A 37 4.30 -3.27 -12.70
C THR A 37 4.85 -2.11 -11.87
N GLN A 38 3.99 -1.16 -11.51
CA GLN A 38 4.30 -0.06 -10.59
C GLN A 38 4.20 -0.46 -9.12
N LEU A 39 3.86 -1.72 -8.81
CA LEU A 39 3.79 -2.24 -7.46
C LEU A 39 5.10 -2.96 -7.11
N ILE A 40 5.88 -2.37 -6.20
CA ILE A 40 7.17 -2.92 -5.77
C ILE A 40 6.98 -3.71 -4.47
N LYS A 41 7.52 -4.94 -4.47
CA LYS A 41 7.53 -5.79 -3.29
C LYS A 41 8.54 -5.27 -2.27
N CYS A 42 8.12 -5.20 -1.02
CA CYS A 42 9.00 -5.06 0.14
C CYS A 42 9.04 -6.40 0.88
N ASP A 43 10.23 -6.97 1.08
CA ASP A 43 10.38 -8.26 1.77
C ASP A 43 10.41 -8.12 3.30
N THR A 44 10.78 -6.94 3.79
CA THR A 44 10.84 -6.60 5.22
C THR A 44 10.06 -5.31 5.54
N LEU A 45 9.77 -5.11 6.84
CA LEU A 45 9.20 -3.85 7.32
C LEU A 45 10.16 -2.68 7.10
N GLU A 46 11.47 -2.93 7.20
CA GLU A 46 12.51 -1.93 6.94
C GLU A 46 12.49 -1.50 5.46
N ASP A 47 12.42 -2.44 4.53
CA ASP A 47 12.31 -2.13 3.08
C ASP A 47 11.09 -1.27 2.80
N LEU A 48 9.95 -1.61 3.42
CA LEU A 48 8.71 -0.88 3.26
C LEU A 48 8.83 0.54 3.84
N GLN A 49 9.38 0.67 5.05
CA GLN A 49 9.58 1.97 5.68
C GLN A 49 10.50 2.86 4.85
N LEU A 50 11.65 2.33 4.41
CA LEU A 50 12.62 3.05 3.60
C LEU A 50 12.01 3.50 2.27
N SER A 51 11.19 2.65 1.63
CA SER A 51 10.52 2.97 0.36
C SER A 51 9.50 4.11 0.51
N LEU A 52 8.72 4.08 1.59
CA LEU A 52 7.71 5.10 1.92
C LEU A 52 8.34 6.40 2.46
N GLN A 53 9.59 6.39 2.90
CA GLN A 53 10.33 7.59 3.36
C GLN A 53 10.96 8.41 2.23
N GLN A 54 11.11 7.84 1.03
CA GLN A 54 11.71 8.54 -0.10
C GLN A 54 10.84 9.74 -0.53
N THR A 55 11.30 10.55 -1.49
CA THR A 55 10.54 11.72 -1.96
C THR A 55 10.50 11.83 -3.48
N ALA A 56 11.00 10.81 -4.18
CA ALA A 56 11.15 10.81 -5.64
C ALA A 56 10.56 9.51 -6.22
N TRP A 57 9.24 9.39 -6.16
CA TRP A 57 8.51 8.26 -6.73
C TRP A 57 7.94 8.59 -8.11
N CYS A 58 7.67 7.55 -8.89
CA CYS A 58 6.83 7.69 -10.07
C CYS A 58 5.38 8.00 -9.65
N LEU A 59 4.61 8.62 -10.55
CA LEU A 59 3.18 8.84 -10.33
C LEU A 59 2.46 7.50 -10.21
N GLY A 60 1.64 7.33 -9.18
CA GLY A 60 0.95 6.05 -8.93
C GLY A 60 1.87 4.92 -8.47
N GLN A 61 3.12 5.21 -8.07
CA GLN A 61 4.01 4.22 -7.46
C GLN A 61 3.31 3.53 -6.30
N GLY A 62 3.40 2.21 -6.27
CA GLY A 62 2.93 1.42 -5.13
C GLY A 62 4.01 0.57 -4.50
N PHE A 63 3.81 0.27 -3.23
CA PHE A 63 4.62 -0.64 -2.44
C PHE A 63 3.71 -1.65 -1.76
N TYR A 64 4.17 -2.89 -1.62
CA TYR A 64 3.38 -3.92 -0.95
C TYR A 64 4.22 -4.80 -0.02
N TYR A 65 3.60 -5.19 1.09
CA TYR A 65 4.17 -6.07 2.10
C TYR A 65 3.10 -7.06 2.55
N GLN A 66 3.35 -8.35 2.30
CA GLN A 66 2.38 -9.43 2.53
C GLN A 66 1.06 -9.14 1.79
N GLN A 67 -0.05 -8.97 2.51
CA GLN A 67 -1.38 -8.68 1.97
C GLN A 67 -1.76 -7.19 1.99
N LEU A 68 -0.82 -6.31 2.33
CA LEU A 68 -1.01 -4.86 2.32
C LEU A 68 -0.38 -4.26 1.07
N CYS A 69 -1.11 -3.36 0.42
CA CYS A 69 -0.63 -2.58 -0.70
C CYS A 69 -0.95 -1.10 -0.47
N PHE A 70 0.02 -0.25 -0.77
CA PHE A 70 -0.04 1.19 -0.63
C PHE A 70 0.26 1.81 -1.98
N ILE A 71 -0.64 2.61 -2.53
CA ILE A 71 -0.47 3.24 -3.84
C ILE A 71 -0.53 4.76 -3.69
N ASN A 72 0.51 5.46 -4.13
CA ASN A 72 0.60 6.90 -4.04
C ASN A 72 -0.47 7.57 -4.92
N GLN A 73 -1.16 8.57 -4.35
CA GLN A 73 -2.16 9.34 -5.08
C GLN A 73 -1.53 10.58 -5.71
N ILE A 74 -1.82 10.82 -6.99
CA ILE A 74 -1.29 11.98 -7.71
C ILE A 74 -1.77 13.26 -7.06
N SER A 75 -0.86 14.21 -6.87
CA SER A 75 -1.09 15.45 -6.12
C SER A 75 -1.44 15.26 -4.63
N GLY A 76 -1.40 14.04 -4.11
CA GLY A 76 -1.57 13.73 -2.68
C GLY A 76 -0.27 13.84 -1.88
N GLY A 77 0.88 13.98 -2.54
CA GLY A 77 2.19 14.04 -1.89
C GLY A 77 2.51 12.72 -1.19
N ASP A 78 2.35 12.67 0.12
CA ASP A 78 2.52 11.49 0.96
C ASP A 78 1.18 10.77 1.23
N GLU A 79 0.13 10.99 0.44
CA GLU A 79 -1.13 10.25 0.61
C GLU A 79 -1.12 8.91 -0.17
N TRP A 80 -1.27 7.82 0.57
CA TRP A 80 -1.23 6.46 0.03
C TRP A 80 -2.57 5.76 0.20
N LEU A 81 -3.21 5.41 -0.91
CA LEU A 81 -4.37 4.53 -0.89
C LEU A 81 -3.95 3.20 -0.26
N THR A 82 -4.58 2.87 0.86
CA THR A 82 -4.25 1.67 1.62
C THR A 82 -5.25 0.56 1.32
N ILE A 83 -4.71 -0.57 0.88
CA ILE A 83 -5.44 -1.76 0.45
C ILE A 83 -4.99 -2.92 1.31
N LYS A 84 -5.96 -3.72 1.79
CA LYS A 84 -5.70 -4.99 2.46
C LYS A 84 -6.48 -6.09 1.75
N ASP A 85 -5.81 -7.20 1.45
CA ASP A 85 -6.40 -8.32 0.73
C ASP A 85 -7.07 -7.85 -0.59
N ASP A 86 -8.40 -7.76 -0.61
CA ASP A 86 -9.21 -7.39 -1.78
C ASP A 86 -9.99 -6.06 -1.66
N TYR A 87 -9.64 -5.20 -0.69
CA TYR A 87 -10.38 -3.96 -0.42
C TYR A 87 -9.48 -2.79 -0.04
N ALA A 88 -9.75 -1.63 -0.63
CA ALA A 88 -9.28 -0.35 -0.12
C ALA A 88 -10.16 0.12 1.04
N PHE A 89 -9.59 0.80 2.04
CA PHE A 89 -10.36 1.28 3.19
C PHE A 89 -10.05 2.72 3.62
N GLU A 90 -8.85 3.24 3.37
CA GLU A 90 -8.51 4.65 3.63
C GLU A 90 -7.28 5.09 2.83
N SER A 91 -6.90 6.36 3.02
CA SER A 91 -5.59 6.88 2.62
C SER A 91 -4.78 7.25 3.85
N ILE A 92 -3.51 6.82 3.90
CA ILE A 92 -2.61 7.06 5.04
C ILE A 92 -1.46 7.95 4.58
N SER A 93 -1.10 8.92 5.42
CA SER A 93 0.14 9.69 5.29
C SER A 93 1.24 9.10 6.15
N PHE A 94 2.24 8.46 5.52
CA PHE A 94 3.26 7.70 6.22
C PHE A 94 4.37 8.55 6.80
N ALA A 95 4.72 9.70 6.21
CA ALA A 95 5.75 10.60 6.70
C ALA A 95 5.54 10.93 8.19
N ARG A 96 4.33 11.29 8.58
CA ARG A 96 4.01 11.62 9.99
C ARG A 96 4.00 10.41 10.92
N VAL A 97 3.57 9.26 10.42
CA VAL A 97 3.60 8.01 11.19
C VAL A 97 5.05 7.59 11.48
N ILE A 98 5.90 7.73 10.47
CA ILE A 98 7.32 7.38 10.51
C ILE A 98 8.10 8.36 11.39
N GLU A 99 7.90 9.67 11.22
CA GLU A 99 8.48 10.71 12.10
C GLU A 99 8.13 10.48 13.57
N ALA A 100 6.92 9.98 13.85
CA ALA A 100 6.46 9.66 15.19
C ALA A 100 6.99 8.31 15.74
N GLY A 101 7.76 7.54 14.97
CA GLY A 101 8.24 6.22 15.34
C GLY A 101 7.13 5.17 15.49
N LYS A 102 5.99 5.35 14.80
CA LYS A 102 4.79 4.50 14.93
C LYS A 102 4.58 3.55 13.75
N PHE A 103 5.51 3.52 12.81
CA PHE A 103 5.36 2.80 11.55
C PHE A 103 5.13 1.30 11.74
N GLU A 104 6.05 0.60 12.39
CA GLU A 104 5.96 -0.85 12.61
C GLU A 104 4.66 -1.21 13.34
N GLY A 105 4.32 -0.48 14.40
CA GLY A 105 3.09 -0.69 15.17
C GLY A 105 1.81 -0.44 14.36
N LEU A 106 1.82 0.47 13.38
CA LEU A 106 0.72 0.64 12.45
C LEU A 106 0.60 -0.56 11.50
N ILE A 107 1.69 -0.97 10.86
CA ILE A 107 1.68 -2.09 9.91
C ILE A 107 1.23 -3.39 10.60
N GLU A 108 1.70 -3.64 11.82
CA GLU A 108 1.24 -4.78 12.61
C GLU A 108 -0.27 -4.77 12.89
N ARG A 109 -0.83 -3.61 13.24
CA ARG A 109 -2.28 -3.47 13.46
C ARG A 109 -3.05 -3.71 12.17
N LEU A 110 -2.60 -3.15 11.06
CA LEU A 110 -3.22 -3.36 9.75
C LEU A 110 -3.20 -4.84 9.34
N LEU A 111 -2.09 -5.55 9.54
CA LEU A 111 -2.00 -6.98 9.24
C LEU A 111 -2.96 -7.81 10.10
N LYS A 112 -3.08 -7.48 11.39
CA LYS A 112 -3.96 -8.18 12.35
C LYS A 112 -5.45 -7.82 12.16
N ALA A 113 -5.75 -6.68 11.56
CA ALA A 113 -7.11 -6.18 11.42
C ALA A 113 -7.96 -7.04 10.47
N SER A 114 -9.19 -7.31 10.90
CA SER A 114 -10.23 -7.85 10.04
C SER A 114 -10.74 -6.79 9.06
N LYS A 115 -11.38 -7.24 7.97
CA LYS A 115 -12.03 -6.36 6.99
C LYS A 115 -12.99 -5.36 7.65
N ASN A 116 -13.79 -5.80 8.62
CA ASN A 116 -14.72 -4.92 9.34
C ASN A 116 -14.00 -3.88 10.20
N GLN A 117 -12.84 -4.20 10.79
CA GLN A 117 -12.05 -3.23 11.55
C GLN A 117 -11.42 -2.18 10.64
N CYS A 118 -10.84 -2.60 9.51
CA CYS A 118 -10.31 -1.70 8.49
C CYS A 118 -11.39 -0.76 7.95
N LEU A 119 -12.55 -1.28 7.51
CA LEU A 119 -13.63 -0.47 6.95
C LEU A 119 -14.28 0.49 7.97
N ARG A 120 -14.12 0.25 9.27
CA ARG A 120 -14.58 1.13 10.35
C ARG A 120 -13.47 2.00 10.94
N LEU A 121 -12.22 1.85 10.46
CA LEU A 121 -11.02 2.52 11.00
C LEU A 121 -10.78 2.23 12.51
N HIS A 122 -11.14 1.01 12.96
CA HIS A 122 -11.04 0.54 14.34
C HIS A 122 -10.01 -0.58 14.48
N TYR A 123 -8.77 -0.32 14.05
CA TYR A 123 -7.66 -1.28 14.05
C TYR A 123 -6.52 -0.89 14.99
#